data_AF-A0A7M4D7G5-F1
#
_entry.id   AF-A0A7M4D7G5-F1
#
_cell.length_a   1.000
_cell.length_b   1.000
_cell.length_c   1.000
_cell.angle_alpha   90.00
_cell.angle_beta   90.00
_cell.angle_gamma   90.00
#
_symmetry.space_group_name_H-M   'P 1'
#
loop_
_entity.id
_entity.type
_entity.pdbx_description
1 polymer ?
#
loop_
_entity_poly.entity_id
_entity_poly.type
_entity_poly.pdbx_seq_one_letter_code
_entity_poly.pdbx_strand_id
1 'polypeptide(L)'
;MKAIKFNIKMLSYLAVFLMVFTFGACDDDNKSAGNFETTSLEALITEAEGLIATSVEGINAGDFKPGAKKELQEVVDWAYWRIENSDKQEDIADAAVKMQRYIDIFKANTVALAMPWIQQEDGTGIQISDNIKPVFAESFTIETQIYVVDLAVLDYSNNIFATEQDGPDSGFVIRYFSDGVIHLNVGTADGWKEVKTEAGVMKSGEWMQIALVNEITSQKLYVNGVEVLSQTATYLPGVDKDFIIGNGPTWTSRAINGIVKDVRVWKGARTASEIADNKTAALDGTEANLEMFFPLSANLGDSFKDVTGNYTAAVKGKVEWVSAPPVIILDKSKLTAAIKEISDFKATVVEGEQDGDYPIGTIAYIDGLIVDANDALENEGRQAKLDELATSLTGKIALINKMLVAETDGIFIDHDNPAAVGLRITPNYTPQGDYTVEFNVKVKSLFGYGNGEFFNNGTYGIWVDGYTELSEENVLGAGGLWNFTDAGSGWQGPKAEALTMQKDVWQHVAIVHDNTALTTTLYVDGVAKGVQEDIGAPNVSGWGEMWLGNGWGKMDGYMKDFRLWDVVRDAADLDAVIDGTETGLNVYFPLNRVRGVKFADKTGNYQGDMRGISWNVIED
;
A
#
# COMPACT_ATOMS: atom_id res chain seq x y z
N MET A 1 0.20 14.93 55.70
CA MET A 1 -0.82 15.99 55.61
C MET A 1 -1.19 16.15 54.15
N LYS A 2 -2.34 15.57 53.74
CA LYS A 2 -2.86 15.73 52.38
C LYS A 2 -3.58 17.07 52.31
N ALA A 3 -3.14 17.94 51.42
CA ALA A 3 -3.82 19.20 51.12
C ALA A 3 -5.21 18.89 50.55
N ILE A 4 -6.24 19.23 51.29
CA ILE A 4 -7.63 19.20 50.84
C ILE A 4 -7.77 20.33 49.82
N LYS A 5 -7.88 19.99 48.53
CA LYS A 5 -8.25 20.95 47.48
C LYS A 5 -9.69 21.40 47.74
N PHE A 6 -9.86 22.59 48.28
CA PHE A 6 -11.16 23.25 48.40
C PHE A 6 -11.73 23.51 47.00
N ASN A 7 -12.91 22.97 46.73
CA ASN A 7 -13.63 23.12 45.48
C ASN A 7 -14.27 24.52 45.43
N ILE A 8 -13.87 25.36 44.48
CA ILE A 8 -14.39 26.74 44.30
C ILE A 8 -15.92 26.74 44.10
N LYS A 9 -16.52 25.64 43.61
CA LYS A 9 -17.98 25.47 43.52
C LYS A 9 -18.70 25.41 44.87
N MET A 10 -18.00 25.16 45.98
CA MET A 10 -18.58 25.18 47.33
C MET A 10 -18.65 26.61 47.91
N LEU A 11 -17.83 27.54 47.41
CA LEU A 11 -17.85 28.95 47.83
C LEU A 11 -19.03 29.72 47.23
N SER A 12 -19.55 29.34 46.06
CA SER A 12 -20.76 29.93 45.49
C SER A 12 -22.02 29.55 46.28
N TYR A 13 -22.12 28.28 46.72
CA TYR A 13 -23.16 27.87 47.67
C TYR A 13 -23.05 28.62 49.00
N LEU A 14 -21.82 28.87 49.47
CA LEU A 14 -21.58 29.59 50.73
C LEU A 14 -21.85 31.10 50.62
N ALA A 15 -21.62 31.72 49.46
CA ALA A 15 -21.88 33.15 49.22
C ALA A 15 -23.39 33.46 49.14
N VAL A 16 -24.18 32.56 48.54
CA VAL A 16 -25.66 32.65 48.56
C VAL A 16 -26.21 32.36 49.97
N PHE A 17 -25.57 31.47 50.73
CA PHE A 17 -25.95 31.20 52.13
C PHE A 17 -25.55 32.30 53.11
N LEU A 18 -24.47 33.05 52.86
CA LEU A 18 -23.96 34.09 53.77
C LEU A 18 -24.78 35.40 53.75
N MET A 19 -25.59 35.65 52.71
CA MET A 19 -26.46 36.84 52.65
C MET A 19 -27.82 36.67 53.35
N VAL A 20 -28.13 35.47 53.86
CA VAL A 20 -29.42 35.16 54.53
C VAL A 20 -29.49 35.70 55.97
N PHE A 21 -28.41 36.24 56.54
CA PHE A 21 -28.37 36.68 57.94
C PHE A 21 -28.19 38.19 58.15
N THR A 22 -29.05 39.03 57.56
CA THR A 22 -29.44 40.30 58.18
C THR A 22 -30.81 40.71 57.66
N PHE A 23 -31.88 40.54 58.45
CA PHE A 23 -32.77 41.60 58.92
C PHE A 23 -33.82 40.98 59.86
N GLY A 24 -34.03 41.65 60.99
CA GLY A 24 -34.93 41.24 62.07
C GLY A 24 -36.40 41.46 61.75
N ALA A 25 -37.22 40.71 62.46
CA ALA A 25 -38.68 40.61 62.39
C ALA A 25 -39.46 41.94 62.54
N CYS A 26 -40.60 42.03 61.85
CA CYS A 26 -41.91 42.35 62.46
C CYS A 26 -43.07 42.10 61.47
N ASP A 27 -44.18 41.59 62.02
CA ASP A 27 -45.51 41.35 61.40
C ASP A 27 -46.13 42.61 60.76
N ASP A 28 -46.81 42.46 59.61
CA ASP A 28 -48.27 42.54 59.47
C ASP A 28 -48.69 42.62 57.98
N ASP A 29 -49.88 42.07 57.70
CA ASP A 29 -50.57 42.00 56.42
C ASP A 29 -50.46 43.26 55.53
N ASN A 30 -49.50 43.26 54.61
CA ASN A 30 -49.58 44.08 53.41
C ASN A 30 -48.73 43.43 52.31
N LYS A 31 -49.31 43.20 51.13
CA LYS A 31 -48.57 42.87 49.92
C LYS A 31 -47.76 44.09 49.47
N SER A 32 -46.72 44.46 50.23
CA SER A 32 -45.68 45.31 49.71
C SER A 32 -44.71 44.41 48.94
N ALA A 33 -44.48 44.75 47.68
CA ALA A 33 -43.33 44.28 46.95
C ALA A 33 -42.08 44.60 47.80
N GLY A 34 -41.57 43.62 48.53
CA GLY A 34 -40.33 43.75 49.25
C GLY A 34 -39.20 43.92 48.24
N ASN A 35 -38.29 44.86 48.49
CA ASN A 35 -37.04 44.96 47.72
C ASN A 35 -36.17 43.72 48.05
N PHE A 36 -36.47 42.59 47.38
CA PHE A 36 -35.65 41.37 47.45
C PHE A 36 -34.33 41.59 46.72
N GLU A 37 -33.26 40.94 47.18
CA GLU A 37 -31.99 40.91 46.45
C GLU A 37 -32.14 39.95 45.27
N THR A 38 -32.13 40.50 44.06
CA THR A 38 -32.34 39.74 42.81
C THR A 38 -31.10 39.71 41.92
N THR A 39 -30.03 40.45 42.25
CA THR A 39 -28.89 40.67 41.35
C THR A 39 -28.23 39.36 40.92
N SER A 40 -28.11 38.40 41.83
CA SER A 40 -27.57 37.06 41.51
C SER A 40 -28.44 36.28 40.52
N LEU A 41 -29.77 36.32 40.69
CA LEU A 41 -30.72 35.67 39.80
C LEU A 41 -30.80 36.38 38.44
N GLU A 42 -30.84 37.71 38.42
CA GLU A 42 -30.85 38.53 37.20
C GLU A 42 -29.59 38.31 36.35
N ALA A 43 -28.43 38.16 36.99
CA ALA A 43 -27.19 37.82 36.29
C ALA A 43 -27.26 36.44 35.61
N LEU A 44 -27.84 35.44 36.30
CA LEU A 44 -28.03 34.10 35.74
C LEU A 44 -29.08 34.09 34.62
N ILE A 45 -30.17 34.85 34.75
CA ILE A 45 -31.15 35.04 33.68
C ILE A 45 -30.48 35.62 32.45
N THR A 46 -29.68 36.70 32.61
CA THR A 46 -28.95 37.34 31.51
C THR A 46 -27.99 36.37 30.83
N GLU A 47 -27.30 35.52 31.60
CA GLU A 47 -26.44 34.47 31.05
C GLU A 47 -27.25 33.44 30.24
N ALA A 48 -28.37 32.96 30.79
CA ALA A 48 -29.24 31.99 30.14
C ALA A 48 -29.82 32.54 28.82
N GLU A 49 -30.30 33.77 28.81
CA GLU A 49 -30.79 34.45 27.61
C GLU A 49 -29.67 34.63 26.57
N GLY A 50 -28.47 34.99 27.00
CA GLY A 50 -27.29 35.06 26.14
C GLY A 50 -26.94 33.71 25.50
N LEU A 51 -27.00 32.63 26.28
CA LEU A 51 -26.80 31.27 25.78
C LEU A 51 -27.88 30.89 24.76
N ILE A 52 -29.15 31.14 25.04
CA ILE A 52 -30.27 30.85 24.13
C ILE A 52 -30.11 31.61 22.80
N ALA A 53 -29.72 32.88 22.87
CA ALA A 53 -29.56 33.74 21.70
C ALA A 53 -28.39 33.32 20.79
N THR A 54 -27.29 32.85 21.36
CA THR A 54 -26.02 32.64 20.63
C THR A 54 -25.74 31.19 20.27
N SER A 55 -26.33 30.23 20.97
CA SER A 55 -26.13 28.81 20.70
C SER A 55 -26.82 28.34 19.43
N VAL A 56 -26.38 27.21 18.88
CA VAL A 56 -27.03 26.52 17.76
C VAL A 56 -27.58 25.20 18.28
N GLU A 57 -28.87 24.94 18.04
CA GLU A 57 -29.43 23.61 18.23
C GLU A 57 -29.35 22.84 16.92
N GLY A 58 -29.02 21.56 17.00
CA GLY A 58 -28.85 20.76 15.81
C GLY A 58 -28.47 19.33 16.11
N ILE A 59 -28.09 18.63 15.05
CA ILE A 59 -27.70 17.21 15.10
C ILE A 59 -26.21 17.02 14.85
N ASN A 60 -25.45 18.11 14.65
CA ASN A 60 -24.01 18.03 14.44
C ASN A 60 -23.28 18.02 15.78
N ALA A 61 -22.11 17.38 15.85
CA ALA A 61 -21.34 17.41 17.07
C ALA A 61 -20.94 18.82 17.47
N GLY A 62 -21.10 19.12 18.76
CA GLY A 62 -20.92 20.46 19.32
C GLY A 62 -22.20 21.29 19.36
N ASP A 63 -23.22 20.99 18.54
CA ASP A 63 -24.53 21.63 18.64
C ASP A 63 -25.20 21.26 19.98
N PHE A 64 -26.07 22.14 20.46
CA PHE A 64 -26.97 21.78 21.55
C PHE A 64 -28.07 20.87 21.02
N LYS A 65 -28.50 19.89 21.82
CA LYS A 65 -29.55 18.97 21.38
C LYS A 65 -30.87 19.71 21.11
N PRO A 66 -31.66 19.32 20.11
CA PRO A 66 -32.94 19.97 19.83
C PRO A 66 -33.85 19.99 21.07
N GLY A 67 -34.37 21.16 21.41
CA GLY A 67 -35.24 21.38 22.57
C GLY A 67 -34.51 21.85 23.84
N ALA A 68 -33.18 21.83 23.89
CA ALA A 68 -32.39 22.35 25.00
C ALA A 68 -32.63 23.85 25.27
N LYS A 69 -32.75 24.67 24.21
CA LYS A 69 -33.07 26.10 24.29
C LYS A 69 -34.45 26.32 24.86
N LYS A 70 -35.42 25.53 24.42
CA LYS A 70 -36.80 25.61 24.91
C LYS A 70 -36.87 25.28 26.40
N GLU A 71 -36.20 24.22 26.82
CA GLU A 71 -36.12 23.83 28.23
C GLU A 71 -35.46 24.92 29.09
N LEU A 72 -34.38 25.54 28.61
CA LEU A 72 -33.75 26.67 29.31
C LEU A 72 -34.66 27.91 29.35
N GLN A 73 -35.37 28.21 28.26
CA GLN A 73 -36.31 29.33 28.18
C GLN A 73 -37.48 29.15 29.17
N GLU A 74 -38.03 27.95 29.30
CA GLU A 74 -39.09 27.66 30.29
C GLU A 74 -38.62 27.93 31.73
N VAL A 75 -37.33 27.75 32.02
CA VAL A 75 -36.75 28.08 33.33
C VAL A 75 -36.50 29.57 33.50
N VAL A 76 -36.09 30.27 32.44
CA VAL A 76 -36.00 31.75 32.40
C VAL A 76 -37.36 32.38 32.71
N ASP A 77 -38.41 31.94 32.02
CA ASP A 77 -39.77 32.43 32.22
C ASP A 77 -40.26 32.17 33.66
N TRP A 78 -39.98 30.98 34.20
CA TRP A 78 -40.27 30.64 35.59
C TRP A 78 -39.50 31.51 36.59
N ALA A 79 -38.25 31.87 36.29
CA ALA A 79 -37.44 32.72 37.16
C ALA A 79 -37.93 34.18 37.19
N TYR A 80 -38.34 34.73 36.04
CA TYR A 80 -39.02 36.02 36.01
C TYR A 80 -40.33 36.00 36.79
N TRP A 81 -41.15 34.96 36.60
CA TRP A 81 -42.37 34.77 37.39
C TRP A 81 -42.07 34.72 38.89
N ARG A 82 -40.97 34.07 39.29
CA ARG A 82 -40.53 34.03 40.70
C ARG A 82 -40.14 35.39 41.24
N ILE A 83 -39.45 36.23 40.47
CA ILE A 83 -39.14 37.61 40.89
C ILE A 83 -40.42 38.40 41.19
N GLU A 84 -41.46 38.23 40.38
CA GLU A 84 -42.71 38.99 40.50
C GLU A 84 -43.69 38.45 41.56
N ASN A 85 -43.61 37.14 41.89
CA ASN A 85 -44.65 36.47 42.68
C ASN A 85 -44.16 35.89 44.02
N SER A 86 -42.88 36.09 44.37
CA SER A 86 -42.35 35.63 45.66
C SER A 86 -42.72 36.58 46.80
N ASP A 87 -42.97 36.01 47.98
CA ASP A 87 -43.24 36.73 49.23
C ASP A 87 -42.09 36.64 50.25
N LYS A 88 -41.00 35.93 49.89
CA LYS A 88 -39.81 35.74 50.73
C LYS A 88 -38.51 35.58 49.92
N GLN A 89 -37.38 36.01 50.50
CA GLN A 89 -36.05 35.99 49.87
C GLN A 89 -35.54 34.58 49.53
N GLU A 90 -35.93 33.57 50.30
CA GLU A 90 -35.55 32.16 50.07
C GLU A 90 -36.01 31.66 48.69
N ASP A 91 -37.18 32.09 48.22
CA ASP A 91 -37.71 31.70 46.92
C ASP A 91 -36.86 32.25 45.76
N ILE A 92 -36.25 33.43 45.95
CA ILE A 92 -35.32 34.03 44.98
C ILE A 92 -33.98 33.27 44.98
N ALA A 93 -33.47 32.91 46.16
CA ALA A 93 -32.25 32.11 46.29
C ALA A 93 -32.42 30.71 45.66
N ASP A 94 -33.56 30.06 45.89
CA ASP A 94 -33.89 28.77 45.27
C ASP A 94 -34.02 28.90 43.74
N ALA A 95 -34.58 30.00 43.25
CA ALA A 95 -34.64 30.28 41.83
C ALA A 95 -33.25 30.46 41.20
N ALA A 96 -32.32 31.13 41.90
CA ALA A 96 -30.94 31.26 41.45
C ALA A 96 -30.23 29.89 41.38
N VAL A 97 -30.43 29.03 42.38
CA VAL A 97 -29.89 27.66 42.37
C VAL A 97 -30.46 26.84 41.20
N LYS A 98 -31.78 26.93 40.94
CA LYS A 98 -32.39 26.25 39.80
C LYS A 98 -31.86 26.79 38.48
N MET A 99 -31.72 28.11 38.33
CA MET A 99 -31.20 28.72 37.10
C MET A 99 -29.78 28.25 36.80
N GLN A 100 -28.88 28.32 37.79
CA GLN A 100 -27.50 27.84 37.63
C GLN A 100 -27.47 26.36 37.22
N ARG A 101 -28.31 25.52 37.84
CA ARG A 101 -28.40 24.10 37.49
C ARG A 101 -28.84 23.90 36.03
N TYR A 102 -29.82 24.65 35.55
CA TYR A 102 -30.31 24.51 34.17
C TYR A 102 -29.37 25.12 33.14
N ILE A 103 -28.59 26.16 33.49
CA ILE A 103 -27.46 26.62 32.68
C ILE A 103 -26.40 25.53 32.56
N ASP A 104 -26.06 24.84 33.66
CA ASP A 104 -25.10 23.73 33.66
C ASP A 104 -25.62 22.54 32.83
N ILE A 105 -26.91 22.20 32.96
CA ILE A 105 -27.57 21.18 32.13
C ILE A 105 -27.50 21.57 30.65
N PHE A 106 -27.85 22.81 30.32
CA PHE A 106 -27.81 23.32 28.95
C PHE A 106 -26.40 23.18 28.37
N LYS A 107 -25.38 23.69 29.06
CA LYS A 107 -23.96 23.62 28.65
C LYS A 107 -23.44 22.19 28.46
N ALA A 108 -23.96 21.23 29.22
CA ALA A 108 -23.62 19.82 29.10
C ALA A 108 -24.45 19.08 28.03
N ASN A 109 -25.54 19.67 27.55
CA ASN A 109 -26.49 19.05 26.62
C ASN A 109 -26.09 19.27 25.15
N THR A 110 -24.84 18.96 24.82
CA THR A 110 -24.32 19.00 23.46
C THR A 110 -24.38 17.61 22.79
N VAL A 111 -24.36 17.59 21.46
CA VAL A 111 -24.23 16.38 20.66
C VAL A 111 -22.77 15.93 20.67
N ALA A 112 -22.53 14.66 21.02
CA ALA A 112 -21.19 14.09 21.07
C ALA A 112 -20.65 13.75 19.67
N LEU A 113 -19.33 13.90 19.48
CA LEU A 113 -18.65 13.44 18.28
C LEU A 113 -18.81 11.93 18.11
N ALA A 114 -19.33 11.51 16.97
CA ALA A 114 -19.30 10.13 16.54
C ALA A 114 -19.24 10.05 15.02
N MET A 115 -18.43 9.14 14.49
CA MET A 115 -18.20 8.94 13.07
C MET A 115 -18.51 7.48 12.70
N PRO A 116 -19.04 7.21 11.49
CA PRO A 116 -19.39 5.87 11.09
C PRO A 116 -18.14 5.07 10.73
N TRP A 117 -17.84 4.05 11.53
CA TRP A 117 -16.88 3.01 11.20
C TRP A 117 -17.60 1.92 10.40
N ILE A 118 -17.33 1.90 9.11
CA ILE A 118 -17.77 0.88 8.16
C ILE A 118 -16.84 -0.32 8.34
N GLN A 119 -17.36 -1.41 8.92
CA GLN A 119 -16.58 -2.62 9.12
C GLN A 119 -16.56 -3.46 7.85
N GLN A 120 -15.42 -4.10 7.59
CA GLN A 120 -15.21 -4.91 6.40
C GLN A 120 -15.99 -6.23 6.47
N GLU A 121 -17.27 -6.15 6.10
CA GLU A 121 -18.20 -7.28 5.98
C GLU A 121 -19.05 -7.14 4.71
N ASP A 122 -19.45 -8.26 4.11
CA ASP A 122 -20.27 -8.29 2.90
C ASP A 122 -21.58 -7.50 3.08
N GLY A 123 -21.89 -6.63 2.11
CA GLY A 123 -23.09 -5.78 2.11
C GLY A 123 -23.05 -4.59 3.09
N THR A 124 -21.93 -4.33 3.75
CA THR A 124 -21.79 -3.22 4.70
C THR A 124 -21.44 -1.91 3.99
N GLY A 125 -22.09 -0.78 4.33
CA GLY A 125 -21.84 0.52 3.72
C GLY A 125 -22.91 1.56 4.07
N ILE A 126 -22.79 2.77 3.49
CA ILE A 126 -23.80 3.83 3.61
C ILE A 126 -24.42 4.06 2.23
N GLN A 127 -25.72 3.78 2.10
CA GLN A 127 -26.47 3.96 0.86
C GLN A 127 -27.11 5.34 0.81
N ILE A 128 -26.90 6.08 -0.28
CA ILE A 128 -27.52 7.37 -0.55
C ILE A 128 -28.81 7.20 -1.35
N SER A 129 -29.80 8.07 -1.13
CA SER A 129 -31.09 8.04 -1.83
C SER A 129 -30.98 8.33 -3.33
N ASP A 130 -31.82 7.62 -4.10
CA ASP A 130 -31.84 7.64 -5.57
C ASP A 130 -32.00 9.01 -6.24
N ASN A 131 -32.55 9.99 -5.53
CA ASN A 131 -32.68 11.34 -6.07
C ASN A 131 -31.33 12.04 -6.31
N ILE A 132 -30.19 11.46 -5.88
CA ILE A 132 -28.85 11.93 -6.23
C ILE A 132 -28.44 11.58 -7.68
N LYS A 133 -29.02 10.53 -8.27
CA LYS A 133 -28.64 9.99 -9.58
C LYS A 133 -28.57 11.04 -10.71
N PRO A 134 -29.50 12.02 -10.81
CA PRO A 134 -29.42 13.07 -11.83
C PRO A 134 -28.17 13.96 -11.74
N VAL A 135 -27.59 14.15 -10.55
CA VAL A 135 -26.34 14.93 -10.37
C VAL A 135 -25.19 14.25 -11.12
N PHE A 136 -25.16 12.92 -11.13
CA PHE A 136 -24.16 12.14 -11.83
C PHE A 136 -24.39 12.05 -13.34
N ALA A 137 -25.42 12.68 -13.91
CA ALA A 137 -25.60 12.76 -15.36
C ALA A 137 -24.95 14.01 -15.99
N GLU A 138 -24.51 14.96 -15.17
CA GLU A 138 -23.76 16.15 -15.55
C GLU A 138 -22.34 16.08 -14.96
N SER A 139 -21.51 17.11 -15.17
CA SER A 139 -20.24 17.19 -14.46
C SER A 139 -20.48 17.29 -12.95
N PHE A 140 -19.66 16.61 -12.14
CA PHE A 140 -19.79 16.57 -10.69
C PHE A 140 -18.43 16.40 -10.00
N THR A 141 -18.42 16.65 -8.69
CA THR A 141 -17.28 16.37 -7.82
C THR A 141 -17.74 15.68 -6.54
N ILE A 142 -17.05 14.63 -6.11
CA ILE A 142 -17.27 13.94 -4.83
C ILE A 142 -16.04 14.14 -3.96
N GLU A 143 -16.21 14.54 -2.71
CA GLU A 143 -15.14 14.63 -1.71
C GLU A 143 -15.52 13.87 -0.44
N THR A 144 -14.54 13.24 0.21
CA THR A 144 -14.69 12.70 1.56
C THR A 144 -13.35 12.72 2.28
N GLN A 145 -13.39 12.86 3.60
CA GLN A 145 -12.29 12.45 4.47
C GLN A 145 -12.49 10.97 4.80
N ILE A 146 -11.43 10.18 4.74
CA ILE A 146 -11.42 8.76 5.09
C ILE A 146 -10.25 8.46 6.02
N TYR A 147 -10.51 7.62 7.02
CA TYR A 147 -9.49 6.97 7.85
C TYR A 147 -9.60 5.47 7.60
N VAL A 148 -8.63 4.89 6.91
CA VAL A 148 -8.57 3.44 6.70
C VAL A 148 -7.91 2.80 7.91
N VAL A 149 -8.57 1.81 8.49
CA VAL A 149 -8.12 1.13 9.70
C VAL A 149 -6.97 0.18 9.37
N ASP A 150 -7.10 -0.59 8.29
CA ASP A 150 -6.04 -1.37 7.66
C ASP A 150 -6.32 -1.55 6.16
N LEU A 151 -5.30 -1.92 5.40
CA LEU A 151 -5.39 -2.08 3.95
C LEU A 151 -5.87 -3.49 3.52
N ALA A 152 -6.21 -4.41 4.43
CA ALA A 152 -6.63 -5.76 4.04
C ALA A 152 -7.86 -5.70 3.13
N VAL A 153 -7.99 -6.67 2.24
CA VAL A 153 -9.15 -6.83 1.34
C VAL A 153 -9.92 -8.08 1.75
N LEU A 154 -11.25 -7.98 1.77
CA LEU A 154 -12.12 -9.13 2.04
C LEU A 154 -12.16 -10.11 0.85
N ASP A 155 -12.18 -9.56 -0.35
CA ASP A 155 -12.28 -10.30 -1.61
C ASP A 155 -11.34 -9.68 -2.65
N TYR A 156 -11.85 -8.77 -3.49
CA TYR A 156 -11.07 -8.19 -4.60
C TYR A 156 -10.44 -6.84 -4.27
N SER A 157 -11.20 -5.91 -3.69
CA SER A 157 -10.79 -4.53 -3.44
C SER A 157 -11.60 -3.91 -2.30
N ASN A 158 -11.24 -2.69 -1.89
CA ASN A 158 -11.99 -1.89 -0.92
C ASN A 158 -12.53 -0.64 -1.61
N ASN A 159 -13.85 -0.54 -1.79
CA ASN A 159 -14.50 0.57 -2.51
C ASN A 159 -14.80 1.74 -1.57
N ILE A 160 -14.17 2.89 -1.79
CA ILE A 160 -14.37 4.11 -0.99
C ILE A 160 -15.78 4.68 -1.24
N PHE A 161 -16.15 4.81 -2.51
CA PHE A 161 -17.50 5.14 -2.93
C PHE A 161 -17.71 4.73 -4.38
N ALA A 162 -18.95 4.32 -4.72
CA ALA A 162 -19.20 3.73 -6.02
C ALA A 162 -20.68 3.72 -6.44
N THR A 163 -20.89 3.60 -7.76
CA THR A 163 -22.19 3.48 -8.45
C THR A 163 -22.14 2.37 -9.51
N GLU A 164 -21.26 1.37 -9.37
CA GLU A 164 -20.96 0.49 -10.49
C GLU A 164 -22.10 -0.44 -10.89
N GLN A 165 -22.36 -0.46 -12.19
CA GLN A 165 -23.34 -1.30 -12.85
C GLN A 165 -22.63 -2.29 -13.78
N ASP A 166 -23.02 -3.56 -13.67
CA ASP A 166 -22.64 -4.61 -14.59
C ASP A 166 -23.74 -4.77 -15.64
N GLY A 167 -23.43 -4.42 -16.89
CA GLY A 167 -24.35 -4.49 -18.03
C GLY A 167 -25.35 -3.32 -18.16
N PRO A 168 -25.08 -2.33 -19.03
CA PRO A 168 -23.76 -1.99 -19.59
C PRO A 168 -22.80 -1.49 -18.50
N ASP A 169 -21.49 -1.63 -18.73
CA ASP A 169 -20.45 -1.08 -17.84
C ASP A 169 -20.66 0.43 -17.67
N SER A 170 -21.16 0.83 -16.50
CA SER A 170 -21.55 2.21 -16.22
C SER A 170 -21.38 2.54 -14.73
N GLY A 171 -21.34 3.83 -14.42
CA GLY A 171 -21.04 4.36 -13.10
C GLY A 171 -19.54 4.56 -12.87
N PHE A 172 -19.16 4.75 -11.62
CA PHE A 172 -17.78 4.95 -11.20
C PHE A 172 -17.45 4.08 -9.99
N VAL A 173 -16.17 3.77 -9.81
CA VAL A 173 -15.62 3.15 -8.60
C VAL A 173 -14.33 3.85 -8.23
N ILE A 174 -14.23 4.36 -7.01
CA ILE A 174 -12.94 4.71 -6.41
C ILE A 174 -12.65 3.66 -5.34
N ARG A 175 -11.53 2.95 -5.49
CA ARG A 175 -11.18 1.79 -4.66
C ARG A 175 -9.69 1.72 -4.35
N TYR A 176 -9.33 1.04 -3.26
CA TYR A 176 -7.94 0.75 -2.91
C TYR A 176 -7.69 -0.74 -2.64
N PHE A 177 -6.41 -1.12 -2.63
CA PHE A 177 -5.93 -2.50 -2.47
C PHE A 177 -4.94 -2.64 -1.30
N SER A 178 -4.54 -3.87 -1.01
CA SER A 178 -3.66 -4.24 0.12
C SER A 178 -2.23 -3.72 0.06
N ASP A 179 -1.80 -3.25 -1.10
CA ASP A 179 -0.51 -2.57 -1.31
C ASP A 179 -0.64 -1.05 -1.28
N GLY A 180 -1.83 -0.51 -1.03
CA GLY A 180 -2.09 0.93 -1.00
C GLY A 180 -2.25 1.56 -2.38
N VAL A 181 -2.33 0.77 -3.46
CA VAL A 181 -2.71 1.28 -4.79
C VAL A 181 -4.16 1.76 -4.76
N ILE A 182 -4.45 2.91 -5.38
CA ILE A 182 -5.80 3.43 -5.59
C ILE A 182 -6.14 3.34 -7.08
N HIS A 183 -7.34 2.84 -7.41
CA HIS A 183 -7.87 2.88 -8.77
C HIS A 183 -8.97 3.93 -8.91
N LEU A 184 -8.94 4.63 -10.04
CA LEU A 184 -10.07 5.39 -10.58
C LEU A 184 -10.67 4.56 -11.72
N ASN A 185 -11.93 4.17 -11.56
CA ASN A 185 -12.68 3.44 -12.58
C ASN A 185 -13.93 4.21 -13.00
N VAL A 186 -14.19 4.26 -14.30
CA VAL A 186 -15.47 4.72 -14.86
C VAL A 186 -15.95 3.78 -15.96
N GLY A 187 -17.25 3.53 -16.00
CA GLY A 187 -17.89 2.82 -17.10
C GLY A 187 -18.05 3.74 -18.31
N THR A 188 -17.88 3.19 -19.51
CA THR A 188 -18.11 3.87 -20.78
C THR A 188 -18.85 2.94 -21.74
N ALA A 189 -19.27 3.47 -22.89
CA ALA A 189 -19.88 2.64 -23.95
C ALA A 189 -18.97 1.49 -24.44
N ASP A 190 -17.66 1.59 -24.23
CA ASP A 190 -16.65 0.60 -24.65
C ASP A 190 -16.15 -0.27 -23.48
N GLY A 191 -16.84 -0.25 -22.34
CA GLY A 191 -16.48 -0.98 -21.13
C GLY A 191 -15.79 -0.12 -20.05
N TRP A 192 -15.36 -0.77 -18.96
CA TRP A 192 -14.61 -0.10 -17.89
C TRP A 192 -13.29 0.52 -18.37
N LYS A 193 -13.05 1.79 -17.99
CA LYS A 193 -11.75 2.46 -18.08
C LYS A 193 -11.17 2.62 -16.69
N GLU A 194 -9.90 2.26 -16.56
CA GLU A 194 -9.17 2.24 -15.29
C GLU A 194 -7.80 2.93 -15.44
N VAL A 195 -7.46 3.74 -14.44
CA VAL A 195 -6.09 4.17 -14.15
C VAL A 195 -5.79 3.95 -12.67
N LYS A 196 -4.51 3.72 -12.34
CA LYS A 196 -4.09 3.36 -10.97
C LYS A 196 -2.82 4.08 -10.55
N THR A 197 -2.67 4.29 -9.25
CA THR A 197 -1.47 4.87 -8.65
C THR A 197 -0.35 3.85 -8.54
N GLU A 198 0.85 4.30 -8.14
CA GLU A 198 1.84 3.43 -7.52
C GLU A 198 1.37 2.90 -6.15
N ALA A 199 2.05 1.89 -5.62
CA ALA A 199 1.77 1.33 -4.30
C ALA A 199 2.11 2.34 -3.19
N GLY A 200 1.41 2.23 -2.05
CA GLY A 200 1.65 3.06 -0.87
C GLY A 200 1.02 4.46 -0.90
N VAL A 201 0.21 4.79 -1.91
CA VAL A 201 -0.51 6.08 -1.95
C VAL A 201 -1.63 6.12 -0.91
N MET A 202 -2.46 5.07 -0.83
CA MET A 202 -3.41 4.89 0.27
C MET A 202 -2.69 4.35 1.50
N LYS A 203 -2.96 4.96 2.65
CA LYS A 203 -2.32 4.61 3.93
C LYS A 203 -3.37 4.32 4.98
N SER A 204 -3.10 3.29 5.79
CA SER A 204 -3.88 3.01 6.99
C SER A 204 -3.37 3.84 8.17
N GLY A 205 -4.24 4.13 9.13
CA GLY A 205 -3.84 4.75 10.39
C GLY A 205 -3.81 6.28 10.38
N GLU A 206 -4.13 6.93 9.25
CA GLU A 206 -4.21 8.39 9.15
C GLU A 206 -5.42 8.87 8.34
N TRP A 207 -5.80 10.13 8.56
CA TRP A 207 -6.89 10.78 7.81
C TRP A 207 -6.38 11.25 6.45
N MET A 208 -7.11 10.90 5.40
CA MET A 208 -6.83 11.30 4.02
C MET A 208 -8.06 11.88 3.36
N GLN A 209 -7.90 12.95 2.58
CA GLN A 209 -8.94 13.46 1.69
C GLN A 209 -8.88 12.69 0.37
N ILE A 210 -10.03 12.23 -0.11
CA ILE A 210 -10.21 11.67 -1.45
C ILE A 210 -11.22 12.52 -2.20
N ALA A 211 -10.85 12.99 -3.39
CA ALA A 211 -11.75 13.76 -4.24
C ALA A 211 -11.74 13.28 -5.71
N LEU A 212 -12.91 12.90 -6.22
CA LEU A 212 -13.14 12.57 -7.63
C LEU A 212 -13.76 13.78 -8.32
N VAL A 213 -13.10 14.28 -9.37
CA VAL A 213 -13.65 15.26 -10.29
C VAL A 213 -14.01 14.55 -11.59
N ASN A 214 -15.27 14.66 -12.03
CA ASN A 214 -15.75 14.07 -13.29
C ASN A 214 -16.36 15.17 -14.17
N GLU A 215 -15.74 15.43 -15.32
CA GLU A 215 -16.18 16.37 -16.35
C GLU A 215 -16.95 15.68 -17.49
N ILE A 216 -17.45 14.46 -17.25
CA ILE A 216 -18.04 13.55 -18.24
C ILE A 216 -17.02 13.01 -19.26
N THR A 217 -16.18 13.85 -19.86
CA THR A 217 -15.18 13.44 -20.84
C THR A 217 -13.77 13.28 -20.26
N SER A 218 -13.55 13.77 -19.04
CA SER A 218 -12.30 13.63 -18.30
C SER A 218 -12.58 13.36 -16.82
N GLN A 219 -11.66 12.65 -16.17
CA GLN A 219 -11.75 12.37 -14.74
C GLN A 219 -10.40 12.54 -14.07
N LYS A 220 -10.43 13.04 -12.83
CA LYS A 220 -9.25 13.24 -12.00
C LYS A 220 -9.51 12.77 -10.59
N LEU A 221 -8.48 12.19 -9.97
CA LEU A 221 -8.47 11.84 -8.56
C LEU A 221 -7.45 12.69 -7.82
N TYR A 222 -7.87 13.26 -6.72
CA TYR A 222 -7.01 13.98 -5.80
C TYR A 222 -6.93 13.24 -4.47
N VAL A 223 -5.71 13.14 -3.93
CA VAL A 223 -5.45 12.65 -2.59
C VAL A 223 -4.81 13.81 -1.81
N ASN A 224 -5.41 14.17 -0.69
CA ASN A 224 -4.89 15.23 0.18
C ASN A 224 -4.67 16.60 -0.49
N GLY A 225 -5.46 16.90 -1.52
CA GLY A 225 -5.37 18.13 -2.32
C GLY A 225 -4.44 18.05 -3.53
N VAL A 226 -3.75 16.93 -3.74
CA VAL A 226 -2.79 16.74 -4.84
C VAL A 226 -3.38 15.78 -5.87
N GLU A 227 -3.29 16.13 -7.16
CA GLU A 227 -3.72 15.26 -8.27
C GLU A 227 -2.82 14.02 -8.33
N VAL A 228 -3.40 12.83 -8.21
CA VAL A 228 -2.67 11.55 -8.27
C VAL A 228 -3.01 10.73 -9.51
N LEU A 229 -4.19 10.94 -10.09
CA LEU A 229 -4.64 10.26 -11.31
C LEU A 229 -5.41 11.21 -12.21
N SER A 230 -5.27 10.99 -13.51
CA SER A 230 -6.01 11.69 -14.55
C SER A 230 -6.23 10.75 -15.74
N GLN A 231 -7.41 10.82 -16.35
CA GLN A 231 -7.72 10.09 -17.57
C GLN A 231 -8.75 10.83 -18.43
N THR A 232 -8.79 10.48 -19.71
CA THR A 232 -9.80 10.96 -20.66
C THR A 232 -10.67 9.78 -21.10
N ALA A 233 -11.91 9.78 -20.65
CA ALA A 233 -12.90 8.77 -20.97
C ALA A 233 -14.29 9.38 -20.94
N THR A 234 -15.16 9.02 -21.89
CA THR A 234 -16.56 9.43 -21.89
C THR A 234 -17.35 8.56 -20.92
N TYR A 235 -17.54 9.10 -19.71
CA TYR A 235 -18.26 8.47 -18.62
C TYR A 235 -19.74 8.23 -18.96
N LEU A 236 -20.21 7.03 -18.62
CA LEU A 236 -21.60 6.60 -18.71
C LEU A 236 -22.18 6.45 -17.29
N PRO A 237 -23.25 7.19 -16.91
CA PRO A 237 -23.84 7.07 -15.58
C PRO A 237 -24.49 5.70 -15.32
N GLY A 238 -24.24 5.12 -14.13
CA GLY A 238 -24.84 3.87 -13.66
C GLY A 238 -26.23 4.09 -13.08
N VAL A 239 -27.21 4.37 -13.93
CA VAL A 239 -28.54 4.84 -13.51
C VAL A 239 -29.36 3.81 -12.72
N ASP A 240 -29.08 2.51 -12.87
CA ASP A 240 -29.84 1.44 -12.21
C ASP A 240 -29.23 1.01 -10.86
N LYS A 241 -28.16 1.69 -10.41
CA LYS A 241 -27.42 1.30 -9.20
C LYS A 241 -27.38 2.41 -8.17
N ASP A 242 -27.37 1.99 -6.91
CA ASP A 242 -27.34 2.89 -5.77
C ASP A 242 -25.97 3.52 -5.61
N PHE A 243 -25.92 4.75 -5.10
CA PHE A 243 -24.65 5.35 -4.67
C PHE A 243 -24.31 4.88 -3.27
N ILE A 244 -23.23 4.10 -3.15
CA ILE A 244 -22.78 3.51 -1.89
C ILE A 244 -21.44 4.12 -1.49
N ILE A 245 -21.31 4.45 -0.21
CA ILE A 245 -20.06 4.87 0.43
C ILE A 245 -19.55 3.69 1.27
N GLY A 246 -18.28 3.37 1.11
CA GLY A 246 -17.57 2.29 1.81
C GLY A 246 -17.79 0.89 1.26
N ASN A 247 -18.47 0.74 0.11
CA ASN A 247 -18.66 -0.53 -0.61
C ASN A 247 -19.12 -0.28 -2.05
N GLY A 248 -19.46 -1.35 -2.79
CA GLY A 248 -20.08 -1.30 -4.12
C GLY A 248 -21.54 -1.78 -4.13
N PRO A 249 -22.44 -1.16 -4.93
CA PRO A 249 -23.82 -1.63 -5.14
C PRO A 249 -23.95 -2.94 -5.91
N THR A 250 -22.94 -3.37 -6.67
CA THR A 250 -23.01 -4.62 -7.46
C THR A 250 -22.18 -5.74 -6.85
N TRP A 251 -20.98 -5.43 -6.35
CA TRP A 251 -20.10 -6.39 -5.70
C TRP A 251 -19.93 -6.02 -4.23
N THR A 252 -20.78 -6.62 -3.38
CA THR A 252 -20.96 -6.22 -1.98
C THR A 252 -19.86 -6.74 -1.03
N SER A 253 -18.97 -7.60 -1.52
CA SER A 253 -17.80 -8.14 -0.80
C SER A 253 -16.59 -7.18 -0.81
N ARG A 254 -16.75 -5.96 -1.33
CA ARG A 254 -15.67 -4.97 -1.52
C ARG A 254 -15.73 -3.84 -0.48
N ALA A 255 -16.19 -4.16 0.72
CA ALA A 255 -16.35 -3.22 1.82
C ALA A 255 -14.99 -2.73 2.35
N ILE A 256 -14.89 -1.45 2.68
CA ILE A 256 -13.73 -0.91 3.39
C ILE A 256 -13.72 -1.39 4.85
N ASN A 257 -12.55 -1.40 5.47
CA ASN A 257 -12.43 -1.27 6.92
C ASN A 257 -12.03 0.17 7.25
N GLY A 258 -13.00 1.07 7.43
CA GLY A 258 -12.68 2.49 7.46
C GLY A 258 -13.78 3.39 8.01
N ILE A 259 -13.38 4.59 8.37
CA ILE A 259 -14.26 5.66 8.83
C ILE A 259 -14.30 6.75 7.79
N VAL A 260 -15.48 7.27 7.51
CA VAL A 260 -15.66 8.38 6.59
C VAL A 260 -16.31 9.57 7.30
N LYS A 261 -15.92 10.78 6.90
CA LYS A 261 -16.58 12.02 7.31
C LYS A 261 -16.52 13.04 6.18
N ASP A 262 -17.32 14.08 6.32
CA ASP A 262 -17.36 15.18 5.36
C ASP A 262 -17.63 14.74 3.92
N VAL A 263 -18.63 13.87 3.72
CA VAL A 263 -19.02 13.40 2.39
C VAL A 263 -19.76 14.52 1.68
N ARG A 264 -19.19 15.01 0.59
CA ARG A 264 -19.69 16.15 -0.20
C ARG A 264 -19.88 15.74 -1.65
N VAL A 265 -20.99 16.16 -2.25
CA VAL A 265 -21.20 16.08 -3.69
C VAL A 265 -21.53 17.47 -4.20
N TRP A 266 -20.75 17.93 -5.17
CA TRP A 266 -20.93 19.20 -5.84
C TRP A 266 -21.44 19.00 -7.25
N LYS A 267 -22.30 19.91 -7.69
CA LYS A 267 -22.61 20.10 -9.10
C LYS A 267 -21.43 20.79 -9.80
N GLY A 268 -20.94 20.19 -10.87
CA GLY A 268 -19.80 20.66 -11.64
C GLY A 268 -18.43 20.19 -11.13
N ALA A 269 -17.42 20.42 -11.96
CA ALA A 269 -16.03 20.13 -11.64
C ALA A 269 -15.43 21.23 -10.75
N ARG A 270 -14.88 20.82 -9.60
CA ARG A 270 -14.06 21.69 -8.75
C ARG A 270 -12.63 21.75 -9.29
N THR A 271 -12.01 22.93 -9.21
CA THR A 271 -10.61 23.12 -9.60
C THR A 271 -9.65 22.56 -8.54
N ALA A 272 -8.38 22.35 -8.91
CA ALA A 272 -7.36 21.86 -7.97
C ALA A 272 -7.18 22.77 -6.73
N SER A 273 -7.28 24.10 -6.90
CA SER A 273 -7.22 25.05 -5.76
C SER A 273 -8.40 24.85 -4.82
N GLU A 274 -9.60 24.69 -5.38
CA GLU A 274 -10.81 24.52 -4.60
C GLU A 274 -10.82 23.20 -3.83
N ILE A 275 -10.31 22.11 -4.42
CA ILE A 275 -10.13 20.83 -3.72
C ILE A 275 -9.12 20.97 -2.57
N ALA A 276 -8.02 21.69 -2.79
CA ALA A 276 -7.02 21.92 -1.75
C ALA A 276 -7.58 22.77 -0.60
N ASP A 277 -8.37 23.79 -0.91
CA ASP A 277 -9.02 24.67 0.08
C ASP A 277 -10.11 23.92 0.86
N ASN A 278 -10.91 23.09 0.17
CA ASN A 278 -12.00 22.31 0.75
C ASN A 278 -11.51 21.28 1.79
N LYS A 279 -10.25 20.82 1.70
CA LYS A 279 -9.65 19.83 2.60
C LYS A 279 -9.83 20.16 4.09
N THR A 280 -9.80 21.45 4.44
CA THR A 280 -9.92 21.95 5.82
C THR A 280 -11.12 22.87 6.05
N ALA A 281 -11.94 23.10 5.02
CA ALA A 281 -13.08 23.99 5.12
C ALA A 281 -14.20 23.39 5.99
N ALA A 282 -14.71 24.20 6.91
CA ALA A 282 -16.00 23.97 7.56
C ALA A 282 -17.10 24.50 6.65
N LEU A 283 -18.06 23.64 6.32
CA LEU A 283 -19.19 23.96 5.44
C LEU A 283 -20.49 23.96 6.26
N ASP A 284 -21.46 24.77 5.86
CA ASP A 284 -22.77 24.85 6.51
C ASP A 284 -23.93 24.32 5.65
N GLY A 285 -23.64 23.91 4.40
CA GLY A 285 -24.63 23.35 3.49
C GLY A 285 -25.28 24.39 2.56
N THR A 286 -24.90 25.66 2.66
CA THR A 286 -25.46 26.75 1.83
C THR A 286 -24.54 27.16 0.68
N GLU A 287 -23.42 26.47 0.48
CA GLU A 287 -22.43 26.80 -0.52
C GLU A 287 -22.98 26.64 -1.95
N ALA A 288 -22.56 27.56 -2.83
CA ALA A 288 -22.98 27.52 -4.23
C ALA A 288 -22.54 26.19 -4.88
N ASN A 289 -23.48 25.54 -5.58
CA ASN A 289 -23.31 24.25 -6.25
C ASN A 289 -23.02 23.05 -5.32
N LEU A 290 -23.15 23.20 -4.00
CA LEU A 290 -23.15 22.04 -3.10
C LEU A 290 -24.51 21.36 -3.18
N GLU A 291 -24.55 20.13 -3.68
CA GLU A 291 -25.79 19.37 -3.80
C GLU A 291 -26.05 18.56 -2.54
N MET A 292 -25.04 17.83 -2.05
CA MET A 292 -25.20 16.92 -0.92
C MET A 292 -24.05 17.12 0.07
N PHE A 293 -24.37 17.21 1.36
CA PHE A 293 -23.34 17.23 2.40
C PHE A 293 -23.74 16.48 3.66
N PHE A 294 -22.97 15.43 3.96
CA PHE A 294 -23.04 14.68 5.21
C PHE A 294 -21.76 14.92 6.03
N PRO A 295 -21.81 15.74 7.10
CA PRO A 295 -20.67 15.92 8.00
C PRO A 295 -20.23 14.62 8.67
N LEU A 296 -21.20 13.75 9.02
CA LEU A 296 -20.99 12.48 9.73
C LEU A 296 -20.19 12.66 11.03
N SER A 297 -20.50 13.74 11.75
CA SER A 297 -19.81 14.13 12.99
C SER A 297 -20.58 13.74 14.26
N ALA A 298 -21.77 13.16 14.17
CA ALA A 298 -22.54 12.68 15.32
C ALA A 298 -23.21 11.36 15.01
N ASN A 299 -23.68 10.64 16.03
CA ASN A 299 -24.46 9.42 15.80
C ASN A 299 -25.83 9.79 15.23
N LEU A 300 -26.03 9.53 13.94
CA LEU A 300 -27.26 9.84 13.21
C LEU A 300 -28.23 8.65 13.11
N GLY A 301 -27.91 7.52 13.76
CA GLY A 301 -28.66 6.26 13.65
C GLY A 301 -28.52 5.58 12.29
N ASP A 302 -29.52 4.78 11.92
CA ASP A 302 -29.48 3.95 10.70
C ASP A 302 -30.07 4.65 9.45
N SER A 303 -30.75 5.79 9.64
CA SER A 303 -31.32 6.59 8.56
C SER A 303 -31.29 8.07 8.92
N PHE A 304 -30.74 8.89 8.03
CA PHE A 304 -30.53 10.31 8.29
C PHE A 304 -30.61 11.15 7.02
N LYS A 305 -30.68 12.47 7.19
CA LYS A 305 -30.70 13.46 6.11
C LYS A 305 -29.39 14.23 6.05
N ASP A 306 -29.07 14.70 4.85
CA ASP A 306 -27.95 15.60 4.63
C ASP A 306 -28.28 17.02 5.13
N VAL A 307 -27.28 17.89 5.28
CA VAL A 307 -27.50 19.24 5.83
C VAL A 307 -28.21 20.18 4.85
N THR A 308 -28.19 19.89 3.55
CA THR A 308 -28.98 20.65 2.56
C THR A 308 -30.47 20.33 2.66
N GLY A 309 -30.82 19.20 3.29
CA GLY A 309 -32.18 18.72 3.52
C GLY A 309 -32.81 17.97 2.34
N ASN A 310 -32.06 17.77 1.25
CA ASN A 310 -32.55 17.23 -0.02
C ASN A 310 -32.31 15.72 -0.17
N TYR A 311 -31.34 15.15 0.53
CA TYR A 311 -30.91 13.76 0.36
C TYR A 311 -30.98 13.00 1.67
N THR A 312 -31.26 11.70 1.60
CA THR A 312 -31.23 10.79 2.75
C THR A 312 -30.16 9.72 2.56
N ALA A 313 -29.62 9.24 3.67
CA ALA A 313 -28.72 8.11 3.70
C ALA A 313 -29.23 7.02 4.65
N ALA A 314 -28.89 5.77 4.36
CA ALA A 314 -29.20 4.61 5.19
C ALA A 314 -27.95 3.76 5.42
N VAL A 315 -27.72 3.37 6.67
CA VAL A 315 -26.69 2.39 7.06
C VAL A 315 -27.11 1.00 6.60
N LYS A 316 -26.18 0.26 5.98
CA LYS A 316 -26.32 -1.14 5.59
C LYS A 316 -25.22 -1.97 6.25
N GLY A 317 -25.57 -3.18 6.68
CA GLY A 317 -24.62 -4.09 7.33
C GLY A 317 -24.07 -3.54 8.65
N LYS A 318 -22.79 -3.76 8.91
CA LYS A 318 -22.15 -3.48 10.20
C LYS A 318 -21.40 -2.15 10.21
N VAL A 319 -22.14 -1.07 10.49
CA VAL A 319 -21.56 0.26 10.73
C VAL A 319 -21.74 0.63 12.19
N GLU A 320 -20.65 1.03 12.85
CA GLU A 320 -20.66 1.46 14.26
C GLU A 320 -20.28 2.93 14.37
N TRP A 321 -21.00 3.71 15.18
CA TRP A 321 -20.68 5.11 15.42
C TRP A 321 -19.63 5.23 16.55
N VAL A 322 -18.41 5.63 16.21
CA VAL A 322 -17.26 5.70 17.13
C VAL A 322 -16.78 7.13 17.35
N SER A 323 -16.30 7.46 18.55
CA SER A 323 -15.83 8.80 18.89
C SER A 323 -14.40 9.11 18.42
N ALA A 324 -13.64 8.09 18.06
CA ALA A 324 -12.30 8.19 17.49
C ALA A 324 -12.04 6.95 16.60
N PRO A 325 -11.12 7.05 15.62
CA PRO A 325 -10.75 5.88 14.85
C PRO A 325 -10.19 4.73 15.72
N PRO A 326 -10.58 3.47 15.43
CA PRO A 326 -10.02 2.33 16.13
C PRO A 326 -8.53 2.21 15.77
N VAL A 327 -7.72 1.87 16.77
CA VAL A 327 -6.29 1.60 16.58
C VAL A 327 -6.12 0.09 16.49
N ILE A 328 -5.68 -0.41 15.33
CA ILE A 328 -5.22 -1.79 15.24
C ILE A 328 -3.85 -1.89 15.91
N ILE A 329 -3.75 -2.78 16.90
CA ILE A 329 -2.48 -3.14 17.53
C ILE A 329 -1.92 -4.31 16.73
N LEU A 330 -0.83 -4.08 15.99
CA LEU A 330 -0.11 -5.13 15.29
C LEU A 330 0.59 -6.05 16.30
N ASP A 331 0.47 -7.36 16.10
CA ASP A 331 1.24 -8.37 16.80
C ASP A 331 2.62 -8.52 16.16
N LYS A 332 3.62 -7.90 16.78
CA LYS A 332 5.02 -7.95 16.34
C LYS A 332 5.80 -9.12 16.94
N SER A 333 5.18 -9.93 17.81
CA SER A 333 5.88 -10.95 18.61
C SER A 333 6.57 -12.00 17.75
N LYS A 334 5.92 -12.46 16.68
CA LYS A 334 6.49 -13.45 15.75
C LYS A 334 7.74 -12.94 15.04
N LEU A 335 7.69 -11.74 14.48
CA LEU A 335 8.84 -11.15 13.78
C LEU A 335 9.99 -10.86 14.75
N THR A 336 9.69 -10.33 15.94
CA THR A 336 10.72 -10.15 16.99
C THR A 336 11.37 -11.47 17.38
N ALA A 337 10.60 -12.55 17.51
CA ALA A 337 11.14 -13.88 17.81
C ALA A 337 12.02 -14.42 16.67
N ALA A 338 11.60 -14.27 15.42
CA ALA A 338 12.38 -14.71 14.25
C ALA A 338 13.69 -13.92 14.09
N ILE A 339 13.68 -12.59 14.32
CA ILE A 339 14.90 -11.76 14.33
C ILE A 339 15.87 -12.25 15.42
N LYS A 340 15.35 -12.55 16.61
CA LYS A 340 16.17 -13.10 17.68
C LYS A 340 16.77 -14.45 17.28
N GLU A 341 15.97 -15.35 16.72
CA GLU A 341 16.40 -16.68 16.28
C GLU A 341 17.54 -16.59 15.26
N ILE A 342 17.39 -15.77 14.20
CA ILE A 342 18.44 -15.62 13.18
C ILE A 342 19.68 -14.89 13.73
N SER A 343 19.51 -13.98 14.69
CA SER A 343 20.64 -13.30 15.37
C SER A 343 21.43 -14.27 16.24
N ASP A 344 20.74 -15.14 16.99
CA ASP A 344 21.37 -16.20 17.79
C ASP A 344 22.08 -17.20 16.86
N PHE A 345 21.45 -17.59 15.74
CA PHE A 345 22.07 -18.43 14.73
C PHE A 345 23.34 -17.78 14.15
N LYS A 346 23.29 -16.50 13.78
CA LYS A 346 24.45 -15.73 13.28
C LYS A 346 25.64 -15.80 14.24
N ALA A 347 25.39 -15.74 15.56
CA ALA A 347 26.46 -15.85 16.56
C ALA A 347 27.15 -17.23 16.60
N THR A 348 26.52 -18.26 16.03
CA THR A 348 27.10 -19.60 15.87
C THR A 348 27.83 -19.82 14.55
N VAL A 349 27.65 -18.92 13.58
CA VAL A 349 28.25 -19.03 12.24
C VAL A 349 29.73 -18.67 12.32
N VAL A 350 30.58 -19.59 11.88
CA VAL A 350 32.01 -19.36 11.64
C VAL A 350 32.23 -19.50 10.15
N GLU A 351 32.64 -18.41 9.51
CA GLU A 351 32.91 -18.40 8.07
C GLU A 351 34.26 -19.00 7.74
N GLY A 352 34.35 -19.65 6.59
CA GLY A 352 35.60 -20.21 6.08
C GLY A 352 35.48 -20.67 4.64
N GLU A 353 36.54 -21.34 4.19
CA GLU A 353 36.64 -21.90 2.84
C GLU A 353 36.83 -23.42 2.84
N GLN A 354 36.86 -24.08 4.02
CA GLN A 354 37.03 -25.54 4.14
C GLN A 354 35.67 -26.25 4.07
N ASP A 355 35.69 -27.55 3.77
CA ASP A 355 34.45 -28.33 3.66
C ASP A 355 33.67 -28.32 4.99
N GLY A 356 32.38 -28.06 4.90
CA GLY A 356 31.49 -27.92 6.05
C GLY A 356 31.49 -26.53 6.71
N ASP A 357 32.38 -25.62 6.31
CA ASP A 357 32.34 -24.23 6.78
C ASP A 357 31.10 -23.52 6.24
N TYR A 358 30.68 -22.45 6.93
CA TYR A 358 29.79 -21.49 6.30
C TYR A 358 30.60 -20.64 5.30
N PRO A 359 30.13 -20.44 4.06
CA PRO A 359 30.87 -19.64 3.09
C PRO A 359 31.11 -18.20 3.57
N ILE A 360 32.28 -17.65 3.25
CA ILE A 360 32.58 -16.22 3.46
C ILE A 360 31.49 -15.36 2.81
N GLY A 361 30.89 -14.46 3.60
CA GLY A 361 29.76 -13.61 3.20
C GLY A 361 28.40 -14.06 3.76
N THR A 362 28.32 -15.22 4.40
CA THR A 362 27.12 -15.70 5.10
C THR A 362 26.65 -14.75 6.20
N ILE A 363 27.56 -14.20 7.00
CA ILE A 363 27.26 -13.23 8.07
C ILE A 363 26.69 -11.95 7.46
N ALA A 364 27.33 -11.42 6.40
CA ALA A 364 26.85 -10.23 5.71
C ALA A 364 25.46 -10.43 5.09
N TYR A 365 25.18 -11.63 4.57
CA TYR A 365 23.85 -12.01 4.10
C TYR A 365 22.81 -11.98 5.22
N ILE A 366 23.12 -12.58 6.38
CA ILE A 366 22.24 -12.59 7.55
C ILE A 366 22.01 -11.16 8.06
N ASP A 367 23.04 -10.32 8.11
CA ASP A 367 22.92 -8.92 8.52
C ASP A 367 21.94 -8.15 7.63
N GLY A 368 21.98 -8.35 6.32
CA GLY A 368 21.00 -7.78 5.39
C GLY A 368 19.56 -8.20 5.72
N LEU A 369 19.34 -9.49 5.98
CA LEU A 369 18.02 -10.00 6.37
C LEU A 369 17.51 -9.38 7.70
N ILE A 370 18.41 -9.18 8.67
CA ILE A 370 18.08 -8.56 9.96
C ILE A 370 17.75 -7.07 9.79
N VAL A 371 18.45 -6.36 8.91
CA VAL A 371 18.16 -4.95 8.60
C VAL A 371 16.75 -4.82 8.01
N ASP A 372 16.43 -5.60 6.97
CA ASP A 372 15.11 -5.59 6.34
C ASP A 372 13.99 -5.93 7.35
N ALA A 373 14.26 -6.87 8.26
CA ALA A 373 13.31 -7.27 9.30
C ALA A 373 13.07 -6.21 10.37
N ASN A 374 14.11 -5.48 10.79
CA ASN A 374 13.95 -4.37 11.74
C ASN A 374 13.24 -3.17 11.11
N ASP A 375 13.49 -2.88 9.83
CA ASP A 375 12.74 -1.85 9.10
C ASP A 375 11.23 -2.19 9.07
N ALA A 376 10.89 -3.44 8.77
CA ALA A 376 9.50 -3.89 8.82
C ALA A 376 8.89 -3.78 10.23
N LEU A 377 9.65 -4.06 11.31
CA LEU A 377 9.15 -3.86 12.67
C LEU A 377 8.78 -2.40 12.95
N GLU A 378 9.45 -1.43 12.34
CA GLU A 378 9.19 -0.01 12.56
C GLU A 378 8.08 0.51 11.64
N ASN A 379 8.12 0.11 10.36
CA ASN A 379 7.41 0.79 9.29
C ASN A 379 6.28 -0.03 8.64
N GLU A 380 6.19 -1.34 8.88
CA GLU A 380 5.13 -2.15 8.29
C GLU A 380 3.81 -2.02 9.06
N GLY A 381 2.77 -1.56 8.35
CA GLY A 381 1.41 -1.38 8.87
C GLY A 381 0.52 -2.62 8.75
N ARG A 382 0.98 -3.69 8.08
CA ARG A 382 0.17 -4.87 7.73
C ARG A 382 0.59 -6.11 8.51
N GLN A 383 -0.33 -6.69 9.28
CA GLN A 383 -0.07 -7.91 10.06
C GLN A 383 0.40 -9.10 9.19
N ALA A 384 -0.23 -9.29 8.03
CA ALA A 384 0.12 -10.41 7.13
C ALA A 384 1.58 -10.33 6.65
N LYS A 385 2.11 -9.12 6.42
CA LYS A 385 3.50 -8.93 5.98
C LYS A 385 4.50 -9.17 7.09
N LEU A 386 4.18 -8.77 8.33
CA LEU A 386 4.97 -9.11 9.50
C LEU A 386 5.06 -10.65 9.69
N ASP A 387 3.93 -11.34 9.54
CA ASP A 387 3.84 -12.80 9.67
C ASP A 387 4.59 -13.54 8.54
N GLU A 388 4.47 -13.07 7.30
CA GLU A 388 5.18 -13.60 6.12
C GLU A 388 6.70 -13.45 6.30
N LEU A 389 7.16 -12.27 6.72
CA LEU A 389 8.58 -12.00 6.94
C LEU A 389 9.17 -12.84 8.08
N ALA A 390 8.42 -13.01 9.17
CA ALA A 390 8.82 -13.89 10.28
C ALA A 390 9.03 -15.33 9.79
N THR A 391 8.08 -15.85 8.99
CA THR A 391 8.18 -17.19 8.39
C THR A 391 9.37 -17.31 7.44
N SER A 392 9.59 -16.29 6.61
CA SER A 392 10.71 -16.22 5.67
C SER A 392 12.07 -16.28 6.39
N LEU A 393 12.27 -15.48 7.45
CA LEU A 393 13.51 -15.45 8.24
C LEU A 393 13.86 -16.81 8.83
N THR A 394 12.90 -17.50 9.46
CA THR A 394 13.12 -18.85 9.97
C THR A 394 13.47 -19.83 8.84
N GLY A 395 12.82 -19.70 7.68
CA GLY A 395 13.16 -20.48 6.48
C GLY A 395 14.58 -20.23 5.95
N LYS A 396 15.11 -19.01 6.09
CA LYS A 396 16.49 -18.68 5.66
C LYS A 396 17.56 -19.39 6.46
N ILE A 397 17.34 -19.67 7.75
CA ILE A 397 18.28 -20.44 8.56
C ILE A 397 18.45 -21.85 7.97
N ALA A 398 17.34 -22.52 7.66
CA ALA A 398 17.37 -23.85 7.05
C ALA A 398 18.06 -23.85 5.67
N LEU A 399 17.89 -22.77 4.89
CA LEU A 399 18.59 -22.60 3.62
C LEU A 399 20.09 -22.44 3.83
N ILE A 400 20.53 -21.58 4.74
CA ILE A 400 21.95 -21.34 5.03
C ILE A 400 22.64 -22.63 5.47
N ASN A 401 21.99 -23.42 6.33
CA ASN A 401 22.51 -24.72 6.78
C ASN A 401 22.68 -25.76 5.66
N LYS A 402 22.03 -25.58 4.50
CA LYS A 402 22.19 -26.44 3.32
C LYS A 402 23.27 -25.94 2.37
N MET A 403 23.82 -24.75 2.60
CA MET A 403 24.76 -24.08 1.70
C MET A 403 26.17 -24.04 2.30
N LEU A 404 26.55 -25.07 3.04
CA LEU A 404 27.90 -25.21 3.56
C LEU A 404 28.88 -25.40 2.40
N VAL A 405 30.10 -24.90 2.59
CA VAL A 405 31.17 -25.06 1.62
C VAL A 405 31.37 -26.55 1.36
N ALA A 406 31.33 -26.92 0.09
CA ALA A 406 31.55 -28.28 -0.41
C ALA A 406 31.97 -28.20 -1.88
N GLU A 407 32.61 -29.25 -2.38
CA GLU A 407 32.86 -29.41 -3.82
C GLU A 407 31.53 -29.56 -4.58
N THR A 408 31.44 -28.92 -5.73
CA THR A 408 30.23 -28.90 -6.55
C THR A 408 30.60 -28.88 -8.02
N ASP A 409 29.83 -29.59 -8.83
CA ASP A 409 30.00 -29.61 -10.27
C ASP A 409 29.05 -28.58 -10.91
N GLY A 410 29.19 -27.31 -10.50
CA GLY A 410 28.40 -26.19 -10.98
C GLY A 410 27.10 -25.88 -10.22
N ILE A 411 26.34 -24.94 -10.76
CA ILE A 411 24.96 -24.64 -10.36
C ILE A 411 23.99 -25.44 -11.24
N PHE A 412 22.82 -25.78 -10.69
CA PHE A 412 21.74 -26.46 -11.38
C PHE A 412 20.50 -25.57 -11.49
N ILE A 413 20.00 -25.41 -12.72
CA ILE A 413 18.79 -24.70 -13.06
C ILE A 413 17.74 -25.73 -13.42
N ASP A 414 16.70 -25.80 -12.59
CA ASP A 414 15.58 -26.72 -12.76
C ASP A 414 14.47 -26.05 -13.55
N HIS A 415 14.26 -26.49 -14.78
CA HIS A 415 13.20 -25.93 -15.64
C HIS A 415 11.80 -26.14 -15.05
N ASP A 416 11.56 -27.28 -14.40
CA ASP A 416 10.22 -27.63 -13.90
C ASP A 416 9.89 -26.93 -12.58
N ASN A 417 10.89 -26.42 -11.86
CA ASN A 417 10.70 -25.66 -10.64
C ASN A 417 10.44 -24.17 -10.94
N PRO A 418 9.21 -23.64 -10.76
CA PRO A 418 8.92 -22.24 -11.06
C PRO A 418 9.69 -21.25 -10.17
N ALA A 419 10.17 -21.68 -9.00
CA ALA A 419 11.00 -20.85 -8.13
C ALA A 419 12.46 -20.77 -8.60
N ALA A 420 12.93 -21.73 -9.41
CA ALA A 420 14.26 -21.68 -10.01
C ALA A 420 14.26 -20.66 -11.14
N VAL A 421 14.68 -19.45 -10.82
CA VAL A 421 14.86 -18.37 -11.77
C VAL A 421 16.23 -18.56 -12.44
N GLY A 422 17.33 -18.23 -11.78
CA GLY A 422 18.68 -18.30 -12.37
C GLY A 422 19.75 -17.76 -11.43
N LEU A 423 20.99 -17.65 -11.90
CA LEU A 423 22.02 -16.86 -11.20
C LEU A 423 21.96 -15.43 -11.71
N ARG A 424 21.56 -14.49 -10.85
CA ARG A 424 21.60 -13.06 -11.16
C ARG A 424 23.00 -12.53 -10.91
N ILE A 425 23.57 -11.81 -11.86
CA ILE A 425 24.88 -11.16 -11.76
C ILE A 425 24.69 -9.64 -11.81
N THR A 426 25.22 -8.93 -10.82
CA THR A 426 25.16 -7.46 -10.75
C THR A 426 26.54 -6.84 -10.48
N PRO A 427 26.87 -5.69 -11.09
CA PRO A 427 26.08 -4.98 -12.10
C PRO A 427 26.04 -5.72 -13.45
N ASN A 428 25.22 -5.24 -14.39
CA ASN A 428 25.28 -5.70 -15.78
C ASN A 428 26.64 -5.37 -16.43
N TYR A 429 27.13 -6.23 -17.31
CA TYR A 429 28.25 -5.95 -18.19
C TYR A 429 27.82 -6.07 -19.65
N THR A 430 28.12 -5.04 -20.44
CA THR A 430 27.98 -5.07 -21.90
C THR A 430 29.29 -4.63 -22.54
N PRO A 431 29.97 -5.49 -23.32
CA PRO A 431 31.22 -5.12 -24.00
C PRO A 431 30.93 -4.08 -25.10
N GLN A 432 31.89 -3.18 -25.35
CA GLN A 432 31.81 -2.12 -26.38
C GLN A 432 32.97 -2.18 -27.37
N GLY A 433 33.66 -3.31 -27.43
CA GLY A 433 34.82 -3.58 -28.28
C GLY A 433 35.02 -5.07 -28.41
N ASP A 434 36.27 -5.50 -28.52
CA ASP A 434 36.64 -6.91 -28.49
C ASP A 434 36.11 -7.59 -27.23
N TYR A 435 35.61 -8.82 -27.35
CA TYR A 435 35.20 -9.58 -26.19
C TYR A 435 35.20 -11.08 -26.42
N THR A 436 35.30 -11.82 -25.30
CA THR A 436 35.06 -13.26 -25.26
C THR A 436 34.12 -13.58 -24.09
N VAL A 437 33.07 -14.37 -24.34
CA VAL A 437 32.24 -14.98 -23.29
C VAL A 437 32.43 -16.47 -23.36
N GLU A 438 32.66 -17.13 -22.24
CA GLU A 438 32.79 -18.59 -22.24
C GLU A 438 32.29 -19.19 -20.92
N PHE A 439 31.83 -20.44 -21.00
CA PHE A 439 31.37 -21.20 -19.84
C PHE A 439 31.28 -22.68 -20.17
N ASN A 440 31.26 -23.50 -19.12
CA ASN A 440 30.95 -24.92 -19.21
C ASN A 440 29.46 -25.13 -18.89
N VAL A 441 28.78 -25.92 -19.71
CA VAL A 441 27.36 -26.25 -19.55
C VAL A 441 27.12 -27.73 -19.79
N LYS A 442 26.21 -28.32 -19.01
CA LYS A 442 25.69 -29.67 -19.24
C LYS A 442 24.18 -29.59 -19.27
N VAL A 443 23.59 -29.81 -20.44
CA VAL A 443 22.14 -29.77 -20.61
C VAL A 443 21.55 -31.06 -20.08
N LYS A 444 20.67 -30.98 -19.09
CA LYS A 444 19.98 -32.14 -18.51
C LYS A 444 18.80 -32.58 -19.39
N SER A 445 18.08 -31.61 -19.92
CA SER A 445 16.95 -31.84 -20.83
C SER A 445 16.85 -30.72 -21.86
N LEU A 446 16.67 -31.09 -23.12
CA LEU A 446 16.21 -30.18 -24.17
C LEU A 446 14.68 -30.21 -24.32
N PHE A 447 13.99 -31.08 -23.57
CA PHE A 447 12.54 -31.21 -23.58
C PHE A 447 11.91 -30.32 -22.52
N GLY A 448 10.73 -29.77 -22.84
CA GLY A 448 9.88 -29.00 -21.92
C GLY A 448 9.79 -27.51 -22.28
N TYR A 449 10.65 -27.03 -23.18
CA TYR A 449 10.70 -25.65 -23.61
C TYR A 449 10.98 -25.52 -25.10
N GLY A 450 10.55 -24.42 -25.71
CA GLY A 450 10.91 -24.09 -27.09
C GLY A 450 12.37 -23.65 -27.18
N ASN A 451 12.73 -22.59 -26.45
CA ASN A 451 14.10 -22.09 -26.33
C ASN A 451 14.47 -21.96 -24.86
N GLY A 452 15.70 -22.35 -24.51
CA GLY A 452 16.31 -22.10 -23.21
C GLY A 452 17.46 -21.11 -23.33
N GLU A 453 17.83 -20.44 -22.25
CA GLU A 453 18.99 -19.53 -22.20
C GLU A 453 20.10 -20.09 -21.33
N PHE A 454 21.34 -19.99 -21.80
CA PHE A 454 22.51 -20.21 -20.97
C PHE A 454 22.95 -18.91 -20.30
N PHE A 455 22.97 -17.81 -21.04
CA PHE A 455 23.33 -16.49 -20.55
C PHE A 455 22.55 -15.42 -21.31
N ASN A 456 22.14 -14.35 -20.62
CA ASN A 456 21.49 -13.19 -21.20
C ASN A 456 21.77 -11.94 -20.36
N ASN A 457 22.05 -10.82 -21.02
CA ASN A 457 22.21 -9.53 -20.36
C ASN A 457 21.17 -8.47 -20.81
N GLY A 458 20.24 -8.83 -21.69
CA GLY A 458 19.21 -7.97 -22.27
C GLY A 458 19.51 -7.52 -23.71
N THR A 459 20.77 -7.54 -24.16
CA THR A 459 21.17 -7.14 -25.52
C THR A 459 22.04 -8.16 -26.23
N TYR A 460 22.64 -9.13 -25.52
CA TYR A 460 23.24 -10.30 -26.11
C TYR A 460 23.23 -11.50 -25.16
N GLY A 461 23.38 -12.69 -25.71
CA GLY A 461 23.36 -13.93 -24.95
C GLY A 461 23.48 -15.18 -25.81
N ILE A 462 23.16 -16.34 -25.23
CA ILE A 462 23.12 -17.63 -25.93
C ILE A 462 21.80 -18.36 -25.64
N TRP A 463 21.09 -18.68 -26.71
CA TRP A 463 19.98 -19.63 -26.71
C TRP A 463 20.43 -21.04 -27.05
N VAL A 464 19.70 -21.99 -26.48
CA VAL A 464 19.68 -23.39 -26.91
C VAL A 464 18.29 -23.76 -27.39
N ASP A 465 18.22 -24.38 -28.56
CA ASP A 465 16.99 -24.84 -29.17
C ASP A 465 16.51 -26.11 -28.45
N GLY A 466 15.32 -26.05 -27.85
CA GLY A 466 14.64 -27.17 -27.20
C GLY A 466 13.43 -27.67 -28.01
N TYR A 467 12.61 -28.50 -27.37
CA TYR A 467 11.35 -28.96 -27.93
C TYR A 467 10.30 -29.23 -26.85
N THR A 468 9.03 -29.02 -27.20
CA THR A 468 7.88 -29.21 -26.29
C THR A 468 7.10 -30.51 -26.54
N GLU A 469 7.31 -31.15 -27.69
CA GLU A 469 6.66 -32.41 -28.06
C GLU A 469 7.69 -33.48 -28.38
N LEU A 470 7.55 -34.65 -27.77
CA LEU A 470 8.47 -35.76 -27.97
C LEU A 470 8.18 -36.46 -29.31
N SER A 471 8.93 -36.09 -30.34
CA SER A 471 8.97 -36.74 -31.65
C SER A 471 10.42 -36.89 -32.13
N GLU A 472 10.68 -37.86 -33.00
CA GLU A 472 12.03 -38.05 -33.57
C GLU A 472 12.51 -36.80 -34.32
N GLU A 473 11.62 -36.15 -35.07
CA GLU A 473 11.91 -34.90 -35.78
C GLU A 473 12.32 -33.78 -34.82
N ASN A 474 11.56 -33.57 -33.74
CA ASN A 474 11.86 -32.52 -32.77
C ASN A 474 13.15 -32.79 -32.00
N VAL A 475 13.41 -34.05 -31.64
CA VAL A 475 14.67 -34.44 -30.97
C VAL A 475 15.87 -34.20 -31.89
N LEU A 476 15.76 -34.54 -33.17
CA LEU A 476 16.82 -34.32 -34.16
C LEU A 476 17.00 -32.84 -34.56
N GLY A 477 15.95 -32.02 -34.39
CA GLY A 477 15.99 -30.59 -34.63
C GLY A 477 16.47 -29.74 -33.44
N ALA A 478 16.62 -30.33 -32.26
CA ALA A 478 17.01 -29.63 -31.03
C ALA A 478 18.53 -29.59 -30.82
N GLY A 479 18.97 -28.84 -29.81
CA GLY A 479 20.38 -28.73 -29.42
C GLY A 479 21.20 -27.79 -30.31
N GLY A 480 20.54 -27.06 -31.21
CA GLY A 480 21.12 -25.90 -31.89
C GLY A 480 21.40 -24.77 -30.90
N LEU A 481 22.30 -23.86 -31.27
CA LEU A 481 22.60 -22.66 -30.49
C LEU A 481 22.42 -21.42 -31.33
N TRP A 482 22.05 -20.32 -30.67
CA TRP A 482 22.14 -19.00 -31.27
C TRP A 482 22.76 -18.01 -30.30
N ASN A 483 23.88 -17.40 -30.70
CA ASN A 483 24.31 -16.17 -30.07
C ASN A 483 23.47 -15.03 -30.64
N PHE A 484 22.45 -14.61 -29.90
CA PHE A 484 21.68 -13.43 -30.25
C PHE A 484 22.40 -12.18 -29.72
N THR A 485 22.41 -11.14 -30.54
CA THR A 485 23.08 -9.87 -30.28
C THR A 485 22.28 -8.76 -30.95
N ASP A 486 21.85 -7.76 -30.19
CA ASP A 486 21.37 -6.49 -30.72
C ASP A 486 22.56 -5.54 -30.86
N ALA A 487 23.02 -5.33 -32.10
CA ALA A 487 24.07 -4.36 -32.44
C ALA A 487 23.53 -3.24 -33.35
N GLY A 488 22.26 -2.84 -33.16
CA GLY A 488 21.66 -1.68 -33.83
C GLY A 488 21.07 -1.93 -35.22
N SER A 489 21.15 -3.15 -35.73
CA SER A 489 20.54 -3.58 -37.02
C SER A 489 19.56 -4.73 -36.83
N GLY A 490 18.86 -4.75 -35.69
CA GLY A 490 18.03 -5.88 -35.26
C GLY A 490 18.85 -7.02 -34.64
N TRP A 491 18.14 -8.08 -34.21
CA TRP A 491 18.76 -9.25 -33.59
C TRP A 491 19.54 -10.07 -34.61
N GLN A 492 20.81 -10.30 -34.33
CA GLN A 492 21.76 -10.99 -35.20
C GLN A 492 22.72 -11.86 -34.39
N GLY A 493 23.61 -12.59 -35.07
CA GLY A 493 24.70 -13.35 -34.48
C GLY A 493 24.73 -14.82 -34.93
N PRO A 494 25.89 -15.49 -34.76
CA PRO A 494 26.15 -16.81 -35.31
C PRO A 494 25.25 -17.90 -34.68
N LYS A 495 24.92 -18.90 -35.49
CA LYS A 495 24.15 -20.09 -35.08
C LYS A 495 24.98 -21.36 -35.19
N ALA A 496 24.75 -22.29 -34.28
CA ALA A 496 25.20 -23.66 -34.41
C ALA A 496 24.05 -24.56 -34.85
N GLU A 497 24.36 -25.55 -35.70
CA GLU A 497 23.40 -26.54 -36.19
C GLU A 497 22.79 -27.37 -35.04
N ALA A 498 21.63 -27.98 -35.29
CA ALA A 498 21.01 -28.95 -34.38
C ALA A 498 21.99 -30.07 -33.99
N LEU A 499 21.76 -30.68 -32.83
CA LEU A 499 22.59 -31.72 -32.22
C LEU A 499 24.00 -31.26 -31.80
N THR A 500 24.28 -29.95 -31.84
CA THR A 500 25.52 -29.38 -31.31
C THR A 500 25.62 -29.59 -29.81
N MET A 501 24.55 -29.27 -29.08
CA MET A 501 24.42 -29.57 -27.66
C MET A 501 23.88 -30.97 -27.45
N GLN A 502 24.56 -31.74 -26.61
CA GLN A 502 24.22 -33.11 -26.27
C GLN A 502 23.75 -33.19 -24.82
N LYS A 503 22.65 -33.92 -24.62
CA LYS A 503 22.11 -34.17 -23.30
C LYS A 503 23.13 -34.92 -22.43
N ASP A 504 23.22 -34.50 -21.18
CA ASP A 504 24.06 -35.09 -20.12
C ASP A 504 25.57 -35.11 -20.44
N VAL A 505 26.02 -34.26 -21.36
CA VAL A 505 27.43 -34.07 -21.70
C VAL A 505 27.88 -32.68 -21.25
N TRP A 506 28.99 -32.60 -20.52
CA TRP A 506 29.66 -31.32 -20.28
C TRP A 506 30.30 -30.85 -21.57
N GLN A 507 29.92 -29.65 -22.00
CA GLN A 507 30.46 -29.02 -23.18
C GLN A 507 30.87 -27.59 -22.85
N HIS A 508 31.99 -27.18 -23.44
CA HIS A 508 32.46 -25.81 -23.36
C HIS A 508 31.81 -25.00 -24.48
N VAL A 509 31.24 -23.83 -24.15
CA VAL A 509 30.64 -22.92 -25.12
C VAL A 509 31.32 -21.57 -25.02
N ALA A 510 31.69 -20.98 -26.16
CA ALA A 510 32.28 -19.65 -26.20
C ALA A 510 31.81 -18.79 -27.37
N ILE A 511 31.68 -17.49 -27.13
CA ILE A 511 31.53 -16.45 -28.14
C ILE A 511 32.82 -15.65 -28.16
N VAL A 512 33.43 -15.50 -29.34
CA VAL A 512 34.59 -14.62 -29.55
C VAL A 512 34.19 -13.57 -30.57
N HIS A 513 34.26 -12.31 -30.19
CA HIS A 513 33.97 -11.17 -31.06
C HIS A 513 35.21 -10.31 -31.26
N ASP A 514 35.62 -10.19 -32.52
CA ASP A 514 36.63 -9.24 -32.97
C ASP A 514 35.92 -8.01 -33.55
N ASN A 515 35.98 -6.91 -32.82
CA ASN A 515 35.31 -5.67 -33.18
C ASN A 515 36.05 -4.91 -34.29
N THR A 516 37.33 -5.21 -34.51
CA THR A 516 38.08 -4.65 -35.65
C THR A 516 37.69 -5.36 -36.94
N ALA A 517 37.55 -6.68 -36.90
CA ALA A 517 37.12 -7.51 -38.03
C ALA A 517 35.59 -7.56 -38.20
N LEU A 518 34.82 -7.02 -37.26
CA LEU A 518 33.35 -7.11 -37.20
C LEU A 518 32.86 -8.56 -37.35
N THR A 519 33.54 -9.48 -36.65
CA THR A 519 33.28 -10.92 -36.77
C THR A 519 33.02 -11.53 -35.40
N THR A 520 31.90 -12.25 -35.28
CA THR A 520 31.58 -13.05 -34.10
C THR A 520 31.59 -14.53 -34.44
N THR A 521 32.34 -15.31 -33.67
CA THR A 521 32.42 -16.78 -33.81
C THR A 521 31.87 -17.46 -32.56
N LEU A 522 31.00 -18.44 -32.77
CA LEU A 522 30.48 -19.34 -31.74
C LEU A 522 31.25 -20.66 -31.78
N TYR A 523 31.87 -21.02 -30.65
CA TYR A 523 32.61 -22.25 -30.45
C TYR A 523 31.85 -23.19 -29.50
N VAL A 524 31.94 -24.49 -29.78
CA VAL A 524 31.56 -25.55 -28.85
C VAL A 524 32.68 -26.59 -28.82
N ASP A 525 33.17 -26.91 -27.62
CA ASP A 525 34.30 -27.82 -27.37
C ASP A 525 35.55 -27.43 -28.18
N GLY A 526 35.85 -26.13 -28.22
CA GLY A 526 36.97 -25.55 -28.98
C GLY A 526 36.81 -25.56 -30.51
N VAL A 527 35.69 -26.05 -31.03
CA VAL A 527 35.42 -26.11 -32.49
C VAL A 527 34.44 -25.01 -32.89
N ALA A 528 34.78 -24.23 -33.92
CA ALA A 528 33.87 -23.23 -34.47
C ALA A 528 32.61 -23.90 -35.05
N LYS A 529 31.44 -23.53 -34.54
CA LYS A 529 30.12 -24.05 -34.97
C LYS A 529 29.31 -23.04 -35.78
N GLY A 530 29.58 -21.75 -35.59
CA GLY A 530 28.94 -20.67 -36.34
C GLY A 530 29.85 -19.46 -36.41
N VAL A 531 29.83 -18.77 -37.54
CA VAL A 531 30.54 -17.50 -37.75
C VAL A 531 29.57 -16.52 -38.39
N GLN A 532 29.56 -15.29 -37.93
CA GLN A 532 28.90 -14.19 -38.60
C GLN A 532 29.88 -13.03 -38.77
N GLU A 533 29.96 -12.53 -40.00
CA GLU A 533 30.67 -11.30 -40.39
C GLU A 533 29.70 -10.10 -40.38
N ASP A 534 30.26 -8.89 -40.46
CA ASP A 534 29.53 -7.63 -40.49
C ASP A 534 28.61 -7.39 -39.27
N ILE A 535 29.03 -7.89 -38.10
CA ILE A 535 28.34 -7.70 -36.82
C ILE A 535 29.19 -6.80 -35.92
N GLY A 536 28.58 -5.79 -35.30
CA GLY A 536 29.25 -4.92 -34.33
C GLY A 536 29.12 -5.40 -32.89
N ALA A 537 29.77 -4.69 -31.97
CA ALA A 537 29.58 -4.89 -30.54
C ALA A 537 28.12 -4.69 -30.12
N PRO A 538 27.64 -5.38 -29.07
CA PRO A 538 26.26 -5.24 -28.59
C PRO A 538 25.95 -3.82 -28.12
N ASN A 539 24.72 -3.37 -28.33
CA ASN A 539 24.18 -2.17 -27.71
C ASN A 539 24.23 -2.31 -26.19
N VAL A 540 24.56 -1.22 -25.49
CA VAL A 540 24.55 -1.19 -24.02
C VAL A 540 23.18 -1.60 -23.49
N SER A 541 23.14 -2.63 -22.64
CA SER A 541 21.89 -3.07 -22.05
C SER A 541 21.29 -2.02 -21.11
N GLY A 542 19.97 -1.87 -21.18
CA GLY A 542 19.21 -1.10 -20.20
C GLY A 542 18.95 -1.86 -18.88
N TRP A 543 19.37 -3.12 -18.78
CA TRP A 543 19.19 -3.94 -17.58
C TRP A 543 20.26 -3.64 -16.53
N GLY A 544 19.88 -3.69 -15.25
CA GLY A 544 20.81 -3.55 -14.14
C GLY A 544 21.60 -4.83 -13.81
N GLU A 545 21.24 -5.95 -14.44
CA GLU A 545 21.80 -7.28 -14.17
C GLU A 545 21.99 -8.12 -15.43
N MET A 546 22.78 -9.18 -15.31
CA MET A 546 22.83 -10.30 -16.25
C MET A 546 22.31 -11.58 -15.57
N TRP A 547 21.95 -12.57 -16.37
CA TRP A 547 21.42 -13.83 -15.87
C TRP A 547 22.12 -15.03 -16.50
N LEU A 548 22.40 -16.03 -15.68
CA LEU A 548 22.73 -17.38 -16.14
C LEU A 548 21.53 -18.29 -15.99
N GLY A 549 21.21 -19.01 -17.06
CA GLY A 549 20.21 -20.05 -17.13
C GLY A 549 18.75 -19.60 -17.35
N ASN A 550 18.46 -18.30 -17.26
CA ASN A 550 17.10 -17.76 -17.43
C ASN A 550 17.05 -16.23 -17.52
N GLY A 551 16.60 -15.69 -18.65
CA GLY A 551 16.20 -14.30 -18.84
C GLY A 551 14.85 -14.20 -19.59
N TRP A 552 14.78 -14.69 -20.83
CA TRP A 552 13.54 -14.83 -21.61
C TRP A 552 13.09 -16.28 -21.79
N GLY A 553 13.98 -17.24 -21.56
CA GLY A 553 13.67 -18.68 -21.59
C GLY A 553 14.55 -19.43 -20.60
N LYS A 554 13.96 -20.33 -19.81
CA LYS A 554 14.68 -21.08 -18.77
C LYS A 554 15.19 -22.40 -19.31
N MET A 555 16.49 -22.68 -19.18
CA MET A 555 17.07 -23.99 -19.51
C MET A 555 16.83 -25.03 -18.41
N ASP A 556 17.06 -26.32 -18.73
CA ASP A 556 17.20 -27.40 -17.73
C ASP A 556 18.64 -27.95 -17.77
N GLY A 557 19.48 -27.58 -16.81
CA GLY A 557 20.88 -27.97 -16.88
C GLY A 557 21.80 -27.36 -15.84
N TYR A 558 23.08 -27.68 -16.00
CA TYR A 558 24.15 -27.35 -15.08
C TYR A 558 25.13 -26.37 -15.73
N MET A 559 25.69 -25.44 -14.96
CA MET A 559 26.69 -24.49 -15.45
C MET A 559 27.83 -24.27 -14.46
N LYS A 560 29.04 -24.04 -14.99
CA LYS A 560 30.22 -23.63 -14.24
C LYS A 560 31.18 -22.85 -15.11
N ASP A 561 32.22 -22.28 -14.49
CA ASP A 561 33.30 -21.57 -15.18
C ASP A 561 32.83 -20.42 -16.08
N PHE A 562 31.84 -19.63 -15.64
CA PHE A 562 31.36 -18.50 -16.43
C PHE A 562 32.37 -17.35 -16.41
N ARG A 563 32.82 -16.95 -17.60
CA ARG A 563 33.89 -15.98 -17.81
C ARG A 563 33.52 -14.98 -18.88
N LEU A 564 33.96 -13.74 -18.69
CA LEU A 564 33.73 -12.64 -19.60
C LEU A 564 35.00 -11.79 -19.70
N TRP A 565 35.48 -11.62 -20.93
CA TRP A 565 36.74 -10.97 -21.27
C TRP A 565 36.49 -9.77 -22.18
N ASP A 566 37.33 -8.73 -22.10
CA ASP A 566 37.33 -7.57 -23.00
C ASP A 566 38.39 -7.69 -24.13
N VAL A 567 38.77 -8.92 -24.45
CA VAL A 567 39.74 -9.26 -25.48
C VAL A 567 39.23 -10.40 -26.36
N VAL A 568 39.69 -10.41 -27.60
CA VAL A 568 39.61 -11.58 -28.49
C VAL A 568 40.56 -12.64 -27.95
N ARG A 569 40.03 -13.84 -27.66
CA ARG A 569 40.84 -15.00 -27.27
C ARG A 569 41.00 -15.97 -28.43
N ASP A 570 42.19 -16.54 -28.55
CA ASP A 570 42.46 -17.61 -29.51
C ASP A 570 41.72 -18.89 -29.12
N ALA A 571 41.24 -19.64 -30.11
CA ALA A 571 40.48 -20.87 -29.88
C ALA A 571 41.24 -21.91 -29.04
N ALA A 572 42.57 -21.91 -29.08
CA ALA A 572 43.42 -22.80 -28.29
C ALA A 572 43.52 -22.40 -26.81
N ASP A 573 43.19 -21.17 -26.46
CA ASP A 573 43.26 -20.64 -25.09
C ASP A 573 41.89 -20.68 -24.38
N LEU A 574 40.82 -20.98 -25.12
CA LEU A 574 39.49 -21.22 -24.58
C LEU A 574 39.49 -22.42 -23.63
N ASP A 575 38.63 -22.38 -22.61
CA ASP A 575 38.50 -23.40 -21.54
C ASP A 575 39.79 -23.62 -20.72
N ALA A 576 40.77 -22.72 -20.80
CA ALA A 576 41.98 -22.82 -20.01
C ALA A 576 41.69 -22.75 -18.50
N VAL A 577 42.57 -23.35 -17.70
CA VAL A 577 42.54 -23.20 -16.24
C VAL A 577 43.06 -21.81 -15.88
N ILE A 578 42.27 -21.05 -15.11
CA ILE A 578 42.54 -19.66 -14.73
C ILE A 578 42.30 -19.43 -13.23
N ASP A 579 42.92 -18.39 -12.66
CA ASP A 579 42.78 -18.04 -11.24
C ASP A 579 41.97 -16.76 -10.97
N GLY A 580 41.67 -15.98 -12.01
CA GLY A 580 40.90 -14.74 -11.94
C GLY A 580 41.74 -13.46 -12.02
N THR A 581 43.06 -13.56 -12.14
CA THR A 581 43.98 -12.42 -12.24
C THR A 581 44.43 -12.12 -13.67
N GLU A 582 43.88 -12.82 -14.65
CA GLU A 582 44.28 -12.73 -16.04
C GLU A 582 43.97 -11.36 -16.65
N THR A 583 44.87 -10.89 -17.51
CA THR A 583 44.69 -9.61 -18.21
C THR A 583 43.49 -9.70 -19.16
N GLY A 584 42.60 -8.73 -19.04
CA GLY A 584 41.37 -8.62 -19.82
C GLY A 584 40.18 -9.43 -19.30
N LEU A 585 40.34 -10.16 -18.19
CA LEU A 585 39.23 -10.82 -17.51
C LEU A 585 38.40 -9.80 -16.71
N ASN A 586 37.11 -9.71 -17.01
CA ASN A 586 36.21 -8.76 -16.37
C ASN A 586 35.25 -9.43 -15.38
N VAL A 587 34.76 -10.63 -15.69
CA VAL A 587 33.85 -11.39 -14.81
C VAL A 587 34.33 -12.83 -14.74
N TYR A 588 34.41 -13.40 -13.53
CA TYR A 588 34.68 -14.83 -13.40
C TYR A 588 33.96 -15.48 -12.21
N PHE A 589 33.04 -16.39 -12.53
CA PHE A 589 32.38 -17.28 -11.59
C PHE A 589 32.82 -18.74 -11.84
N PRO A 590 33.78 -19.27 -11.05
CA PRO A 590 34.22 -20.66 -11.18
C PRO A 590 33.08 -21.66 -10.94
N LEU A 591 32.25 -21.41 -9.91
CA LEU A 591 31.13 -22.27 -9.49
C LEU A 591 31.51 -23.73 -9.23
N ASN A 592 32.77 -23.99 -8.86
CA ASN A 592 33.31 -25.31 -8.53
C ASN A 592 33.24 -25.64 -7.03
N ARG A 593 32.86 -24.67 -6.19
CA ARG A 593 32.74 -24.83 -4.74
C ARG A 593 31.53 -24.04 -4.25
N VAL A 594 30.78 -24.58 -3.30
CA VAL A 594 29.60 -23.90 -2.73
C VAL A 594 30.03 -22.59 -2.07
N ARG A 595 29.42 -21.48 -2.51
CA ARG A 595 29.72 -20.12 -2.02
C ARG A 595 28.51 -19.45 -1.36
N GLY A 596 27.50 -20.22 -0.95
CA GLY A 596 26.28 -19.68 -0.38
C GLY A 596 25.26 -19.30 -1.45
N VAL A 597 24.36 -18.36 -1.12
CA VAL A 597 23.32 -17.86 -2.02
C VAL A 597 23.73 -16.52 -2.66
N LYS A 598 24.57 -15.74 -1.99
CA LYS A 598 25.15 -14.49 -2.50
C LYS A 598 26.66 -14.50 -2.33
N PHE A 599 27.41 -14.19 -3.37
CA PHE A 599 28.87 -14.24 -3.37
C PHE A 599 29.49 -13.37 -4.46
N ALA A 600 30.71 -12.91 -4.22
CA ALA A 600 31.48 -12.17 -5.21
C ALA A 600 32.08 -13.10 -6.27
N ASP A 601 32.28 -12.55 -7.46
CA ASP A 601 33.10 -13.16 -8.50
C ASP A 601 34.59 -13.09 -8.13
N LYS A 602 35.45 -13.80 -8.88
CA LYS A 602 36.90 -13.85 -8.61
C LYS A 602 37.63 -12.53 -8.90
N THR A 603 37.09 -11.69 -9.77
CA THR A 603 37.68 -10.36 -10.04
C THR A 603 37.35 -9.34 -8.95
N GLY A 604 36.31 -9.60 -8.15
CA GLY A 604 35.84 -8.75 -7.05
C GLY A 604 34.92 -7.61 -7.49
N ASN A 605 34.53 -7.55 -8.76
CA ASN A 605 33.74 -6.46 -9.33
C ASN A 605 32.25 -6.81 -9.45
N TYR A 606 31.90 -8.09 -9.41
CA TYR A 606 30.54 -8.58 -9.63
C TYR A 606 30.05 -9.43 -8.46
N GLN A 607 28.74 -9.40 -8.26
CA GLN A 607 28.04 -10.17 -7.24
C GLN A 607 27.07 -11.14 -7.91
N GLY A 608 27.16 -12.41 -7.54
CA GLY A 608 26.19 -13.44 -7.87
C GLY A 608 25.12 -13.56 -6.79
N ASP A 609 23.86 -13.73 -7.19
CA ASP A 609 22.71 -13.96 -6.32
C ASP A 609 21.86 -15.10 -6.89
N MET A 610 21.88 -16.25 -6.22
CA MET A 610 21.15 -17.45 -6.64
C MET A 610 19.65 -17.27 -6.37
N ARG A 611 18.85 -17.25 -7.43
CA ARG A 611 17.39 -17.10 -7.35
C ARG A 611 16.70 -18.43 -7.56
N GLY A 612 16.55 -19.18 -6.46
CA GLY A 612 15.84 -20.46 -6.39
C GLY A 612 16.47 -21.62 -7.15
N ILE A 613 17.68 -21.42 -7.66
CA ILE A 613 18.56 -22.47 -8.21
C ILE A 613 19.34 -23.15 -7.08
N SER A 614 20.04 -24.24 -7.40
CA SER A 614 20.77 -25.05 -6.41
C SER A 614 22.21 -25.33 -6.84
N TRP A 615 23.06 -25.71 -5.89
CA TRP A 615 24.39 -26.24 -6.19
C TRP A 615 24.29 -27.72 -6.54
N ASN A 616 25.04 -28.16 -7.54
CA ASN A 616 25.18 -29.58 -7.89
C ASN A 616 26.31 -30.21 -7.07
N VAL A 617 26.08 -30.31 -5.75
CA VAL A 617 27.05 -30.84 -4.79
C VAL A 617 27.44 -32.26 -5.19
N ILE A 618 28.75 -32.52 -5.23
CA ILE A 618 29.26 -33.86 -5.51
C ILE A 618 29.16 -34.66 -4.21
N GLU A 619 28.25 -35.65 -4.16
CA GLU A 619 28.16 -36.57 -3.03
C GLU A 619 29.26 -37.64 -3.14
N ASP A 620 29.97 -37.89 -2.04
CA ASP A 620 31.06 -38.89 -1.93
C ASP A 620 30.58 -40.35 -2.06
#